data_AF-A0A2E6TED5-F1
#
_entry.id   AF-A0A2E6TED5-F1
#
_cell.length_a   1.000
_cell.length_b   1.000
_cell.length_c   1.000
_cell.angle_alpha   90.00
_cell.angle_beta   90.00
_cell.angle_gamma   90.00
#
_symmetry.space_group_name_H-M   'P 1'
#
loop_
_entity.id
_entity.type
_entity.pdbx_description
1 polymer ?
#
loop_
_entity_poly.entity_id
_entity_poly.type
_entity_poly.pdbx_seq_one_letter_code
_entity_poly.pdbx_strand_id
1 'polypeptide(L)'
;MGSIGTLVWLKKGDLWPKEPLKEERFTSVEFDPDASSWSAAETHSMDTLYKELKALRKSLLIQEEELQERERILDAGKRELARETQGLARRQNELKDKIQAYVADFERVSESEEKNLKKLSATFVNLSPAGAVELIKQYDKDKKLDQAVKILEFLKPDEIAVIFDEMMKEDDDESTELVQTITERLRVIHREPVAEN
;
A
#
# COMPACT_ATOMS: atom_id res chain seq x y z
N MET A 1 -5.65 -47.69 -15.57
CA MET A 1 -4.22 -48.04 -15.49
C MET A 1 -3.47 -47.21 -16.53
N GLY A 2 -3.20 -45.93 -16.22
CA GLY A 2 -2.51 -45.01 -17.13
C GLY A 2 -1.08 -44.80 -16.66
N SER A 3 -0.12 -45.14 -17.51
CA SER A 3 1.32 -45.13 -17.24
C SER A 3 1.83 -43.74 -16.85
N ILE A 4 2.39 -43.63 -15.64
CA ILE A 4 3.11 -42.44 -15.16
C ILE A 4 4.47 -42.41 -15.85
N GLY A 5 4.63 -41.51 -16.82
CA GLY A 5 5.92 -41.23 -17.44
C GLY A 5 6.83 -40.49 -16.45
N THR A 6 7.89 -41.15 -16.00
CA THR A 6 8.95 -40.56 -15.18
C THR A 6 9.83 -39.65 -16.04
N LEU A 7 9.81 -38.33 -15.77
CA LEU A 7 10.80 -37.40 -16.31
C LEU A 7 12.14 -37.60 -15.59
N VAL A 8 13.12 -38.13 -16.32
CA VAL A 8 14.51 -38.20 -15.86
C VAL A 8 15.14 -36.82 -16.01
N TRP A 9 15.40 -36.17 -14.88
CA TRP A 9 16.22 -34.96 -14.79
C TRP A 9 17.70 -35.34 -14.95
N LEU A 10 18.24 -35.21 -16.16
CA LEU A 10 19.69 -35.33 -16.39
C LEU A 10 20.40 -34.08 -15.84
N LYS A 11 21.27 -34.27 -14.85
CA LYS A 11 22.13 -33.20 -14.34
C LYS A 11 23.11 -32.79 -15.44
N LYS A 12 23.27 -31.47 -15.65
CA LYS A 12 24.16 -30.86 -16.65
C LYS A 12 25.63 -31.33 -16.56
N GLY A 13 26.04 -31.97 -15.46
CA GLY A 13 27.36 -32.57 -15.29
C GLY A 13 27.58 -33.92 -15.98
N ASP A 14 26.52 -34.66 -16.33
CA ASP A 14 26.62 -35.98 -16.99
C ASP A 14 26.68 -35.88 -18.52
N LEU A 15 26.13 -34.81 -19.10
CA LEU A 15 26.06 -34.62 -20.55
C LEU A 15 27.36 -34.08 -21.17
N TRP A 16 28.26 -33.55 -20.35
CA TRP A 16 29.57 -33.05 -20.77
C TRP A 16 30.63 -33.55 -19.80
N PRO A 17 31.12 -34.81 -19.95
CA PRO A 17 32.32 -35.23 -19.25
C PRO A 17 33.41 -34.20 -19.57
N LYS A 18 33.98 -33.58 -18.53
CA LYS A 18 35.11 -32.67 -18.70
C LYS A 18 36.20 -33.46 -19.40
N GLU A 19 36.50 -33.12 -20.65
CA GLU A 19 37.61 -33.74 -21.37
C GLU A 19 38.83 -33.69 -20.44
N PRO A 20 39.55 -34.82 -20.26
CA PRO A 20 40.77 -34.78 -19.48
C PRO A 20 41.65 -33.71 -20.10
N LEU A 21 42.12 -32.76 -19.28
CA LEU A 21 43.11 -31.77 -19.68
C LEU A 21 44.27 -32.56 -20.27
N LYS A 22 44.32 -32.66 -21.61
CA LYS A 22 45.53 -33.06 -22.30
C LYS A 22 46.50 -31.98 -21.90
N GLU A 23 47.48 -32.34 -21.09
CA GLU A 23 48.69 -31.57 -20.99
C GLU A 23 49.18 -31.46 -22.43
N GLU A 24 48.90 -30.32 -23.06
CA GLU A 24 49.58 -29.92 -24.26
C GLU A 24 51.04 -29.85 -23.83
N ARG A 25 51.74 -30.98 -23.97
CA ARG A 25 53.18 -30.97 -24.06
C ARG A 25 53.39 -30.12 -25.30
N PHE A 26 53.63 -28.84 -25.08
CA PHE A 26 54.22 -27.97 -26.08
C PHE A 26 55.35 -28.82 -26.62
N THR A 27 55.22 -29.28 -27.87
CA THR A 27 56.37 -29.80 -28.61
C THR A 27 57.37 -28.68 -28.43
N SER A 28 58.41 -28.93 -27.63
CA SER A 28 59.43 -27.93 -27.39
C SER A 28 60.00 -27.67 -28.77
N VAL A 29 59.56 -26.59 -29.39
CA VAL A 29 60.17 -26.06 -30.59
C VAL A 29 61.56 -25.73 -30.10
N GLU A 30 62.53 -26.59 -30.42
CA GLU A 30 63.92 -26.29 -30.19
C GLU A 30 64.18 -24.99 -30.93
N PHE A 31 64.46 -23.95 -30.16
CA PHE A 31 64.75 -22.64 -30.70
C PHE A 31 66.06 -22.77 -31.49
N ASP A 32 65.95 -22.91 -32.81
CA ASP A 32 67.07 -22.82 -33.73
C ASP A 32 67.38 -21.32 -33.91
N PRO A 33 68.45 -20.80 -33.28
CA PRO A 33 68.77 -19.38 -33.31
C PRO A 33 69.11 -18.88 -34.72
N ASP A 34 69.44 -19.80 -35.64
CA ASP A 34 69.89 -19.48 -37.00
C ASP A 34 68.78 -19.66 -38.06
N ALA A 35 67.67 -20.31 -37.72
CA ALA A 35 66.50 -20.46 -38.61
C ALA A 35 65.55 -19.25 -38.60
N SER A 36 65.74 -18.29 -37.69
CA SER A 36 64.91 -17.08 -37.61
C SER A 36 65.58 -15.90 -38.33
N SER A 37 65.63 -15.95 -39.66
CA SER A 37 66.11 -14.83 -40.48
C SER A 37 65.04 -13.74 -40.65
N TRP A 38 64.45 -13.27 -39.54
CA TRP A 38 63.60 -12.08 -39.58
C TRP A 38 64.50 -10.86 -39.77
N SER A 39 64.17 -10.02 -40.76
CA SER A 39 64.84 -8.75 -40.92
C SER A 39 64.61 -7.87 -39.68
N ALA A 40 65.54 -6.96 -39.37
CA ALA A 40 65.39 -6.05 -38.23
C ALA A 40 64.06 -5.25 -38.28
N ALA A 41 63.53 -5.00 -39.48
CA ALA A 41 62.23 -4.37 -39.69
C ALA A 41 61.05 -5.28 -39.32
N GLU A 42 61.10 -6.57 -39.67
CA GLU A 42 60.06 -7.55 -39.31
C GLU A 42 60.03 -7.79 -37.80
N THR A 43 61.20 -7.94 -37.15
CA THR A 43 61.30 -8.09 -35.69
C THR A 43 60.72 -6.87 -34.95
N HIS A 44 60.97 -5.66 -35.46
CA HIS A 44 60.39 -4.43 -34.90
C HIS A 44 58.87 -4.34 -35.07
N SER A 45 58.36 -4.75 -36.23
CA SER A 45 56.91 -4.78 -36.49
C SER A 45 56.19 -5.80 -35.59
N MET A 46 56.80 -6.97 -35.37
CA MET A 46 56.26 -8.00 -34.49
C MET A 46 56.25 -7.58 -33.02
N ASP A 47 57.30 -6.90 -32.55
CA ASP A 47 57.34 -6.35 -31.17
C ASP A 47 56.28 -5.25 -30.97
N THR A 48 56.05 -4.42 -31.99
CA THR A 48 54.98 -3.40 -31.97
C THR A 48 53.60 -4.05 -31.89
N LEU A 49 53.31 -5.03 -32.75
CA LEU A 49 52.05 -5.77 -32.74
C LEU A 49 51.83 -6.51 -31.41
N TYR A 50 52.89 -7.10 -30.84
CA TYR A 50 52.81 -7.75 -29.54
C TYR A 50 52.44 -6.77 -28.42
N LYS A 51 53.02 -5.55 -28.43
CA LYS A 51 52.68 -4.49 -27.47
C LYS A 51 51.23 -4.03 -27.63
N GLU A 52 50.76 -3.84 -28.86
CA GLU A 52 49.37 -3.49 -29.15
C GLU A 52 48.40 -4.58 -28.70
N LEU A 53 48.69 -5.84 -29.01
CA LEU A 53 47.87 -6.98 -28.58
C LEU A 53 47.81 -7.10 -27.05
N LYS A 54 48.94 -6.86 -26.37
CA LYS A 54 49.01 -6.84 -24.91
C LYS A 54 48.22 -5.67 -24.32
N ALA A 55 48.26 -4.49 -24.95
CA ALA A 55 47.47 -3.33 -24.55
C ALA A 55 45.96 -3.58 -24.73
N LEU A 56 45.56 -4.12 -25.88
CA LEU A 56 44.18 -4.50 -26.17
C LEU A 56 43.66 -5.55 -25.19
N ARG A 57 44.43 -6.61 -24.92
CA ARG A 57 44.07 -7.63 -23.92
C ARG A 57 43.83 -7.02 -22.54
N LYS A 58 44.69 -6.10 -22.09
CA LYS A 58 44.48 -5.40 -20.82
C LYS A 58 43.21 -4.55 -20.83
N SER A 59 42.95 -3.83 -21.93
CA SER A 59 41.73 -3.02 -22.06
C SER A 59 40.46 -3.87 -22.02
N LEU A 60 40.47 -5.03 -22.69
CA LEU A 60 39.36 -5.98 -22.68
C LEU A 60 39.13 -6.58 -21.29
N LEU A 61 40.19 -6.91 -20.56
CA LEU A 61 40.07 -7.42 -19.19
C LEU A 61 39.39 -6.39 -18.27
N ILE A 62 39.80 -5.12 -18.37
CA ILE A 62 39.18 -4.04 -17.58
C ILE A 62 37.69 -3.87 -17.95
N GLN A 63 37.36 -3.90 -19.24
CA GLN A 63 35.96 -3.82 -19.67
C GLN A 63 35.14 -5.01 -19.20
N GLU A 64 35.70 -6.23 -19.20
CA GLU A 64 35.04 -7.41 -18.69
C GLU A 64 34.76 -7.30 -17.18
N GLU A 65 35.74 -6.84 -16.40
CA GLU A 65 35.56 -6.59 -14.97
C GLU A 65 34.47 -5.54 -14.70
N GLU A 66 34.46 -4.44 -15.46
CA GLU A 66 33.42 -3.41 -15.35
C GLU A 66 32.02 -3.94 -15.71
N LEU A 67 31.91 -4.76 -16.76
CA LEU A 67 30.66 -5.37 -17.18
C LEU A 67 30.14 -6.37 -16.14
N GLN A 68 31.02 -7.21 -15.59
CA GLN A 68 30.67 -8.14 -14.53
C GLN A 68 30.17 -7.41 -13.28
N GLU A 69 30.80 -6.29 -12.90
CA GLU A 69 30.37 -5.51 -11.75
C GLU A 69 29.01 -4.85 -12.00
N ARG A 70 28.79 -4.27 -13.19
CA ARG A 70 27.48 -3.72 -13.57
C ARG A 70 26.39 -4.79 -13.56
N GLU A 71 26.67 -5.98 -14.06
CA GLU A 71 25.72 -7.10 -14.06
C GLU A 71 25.33 -7.50 -12.63
N ARG A 72 26.31 -7.57 -11.72
CA ARG A 72 26.04 -7.83 -10.29
C ARG A 72 25.14 -6.77 -9.66
N ILE A 73 25.40 -5.49 -9.93
CA ILE A 73 24.59 -4.38 -9.42
C ILE A 73 23.16 -4.47 -9.97
N LEU A 74 23.01 -4.70 -11.28
CA LEU A 74 21.70 -4.84 -11.91
C LEU A 74 20.90 -6.02 -11.36
N ASP A 75 21.56 -7.15 -11.13
CA ASP A 75 20.91 -8.33 -10.55
C ASP A 75 20.51 -8.14 -9.09
N ALA A 76 21.32 -7.42 -8.30
CA ALA A 76 20.95 -7.01 -6.96
C ALA A 76 19.71 -6.09 -6.99
N GLY A 77 19.73 -5.07 -7.85
CA GLY A 77 18.62 -4.14 -8.03
C GLY A 77 17.32 -4.82 -8.48
N LYS A 78 17.39 -5.79 -9.40
CA LYS A 78 16.22 -6.58 -9.82
C LYS A 78 15.60 -7.35 -8.66
N ARG A 79 16.43 -7.96 -7.80
CA ARG A 79 15.95 -8.72 -6.63
C ARG A 79 15.31 -7.80 -5.59
N GLU A 80 15.89 -6.63 -5.36
CA GLU A 80 15.34 -5.63 -4.46
C GLU A 80 13.99 -5.12 -4.98
N LEU A 81 13.93 -4.70 -6.24
CA LEU A 81 12.68 -4.25 -6.88
C LEU A 81 11.59 -5.33 -6.84
N ALA A 82 11.94 -6.60 -7.07
CA ALA A 82 11.00 -7.71 -6.96
C ALA A 82 10.45 -7.89 -5.53
N ARG A 83 11.29 -7.67 -4.50
CA ARG A 83 10.87 -7.72 -3.09
C ARG A 83 9.97 -6.55 -2.75
N GLU A 84 10.32 -5.34 -3.18
CA GLU A 84 9.53 -4.13 -2.93
C GLU A 84 8.16 -4.19 -3.59
N THR A 85 8.11 -4.62 -4.86
CA THR A 85 6.85 -4.79 -5.59
C THR A 85 5.95 -5.84 -4.93
N GLN A 86 6.51 -6.97 -4.48
CA GLN A 86 5.76 -7.96 -3.71
C GLN A 86 5.27 -7.39 -2.37
N GLY A 87 6.11 -6.59 -1.68
CA GLY A 87 5.75 -5.93 -0.43
C GLY A 87 4.61 -4.92 -0.62
N LEU A 88 4.66 -4.14 -1.69
CA LEU A 88 3.62 -3.17 -2.05
C LEU A 88 2.29 -3.87 -2.35
N ALA A 89 2.32 -4.94 -3.14
CA ALA A 89 1.12 -5.72 -3.45
C ALA A 89 0.46 -6.30 -2.19
N ARG A 90 1.26 -6.80 -1.23
CA ARG A 90 0.74 -7.27 0.06
C ARG A 90 0.07 -6.16 0.85
N ARG A 91 0.72 -4.99 0.98
CA ARG A 91 0.14 -3.84 1.70
C ARG A 91 -1.13 -3.33 1.05
N GLN A 92 -1.21 -3.33 -0.29
CA GLN A 92 -2.43 -2.96 -1.01
C GLN A 92 -3.59 -3.92 -0.69
N ASN A 93 -3.32 -5.23 -0.64
CA ASN A 93 -4.34 -6.21 -0.26
C ASN A 93 -4.77 -6.04 1.20
N GLU A 94 -3.83 -5.89 2.13
CA GLU A 94 -4.14 -5.64 3.54
C GLU A 94 -4.98 -4.37 3.73
N LEU A 95 -4.68 -3.30 2.97
CA LEU A 95 -5.45 -2.07 3.01
C LEU A 95 -6.86 -2.28 2.45
N LYS A 96 -6.99 -3.00 1.34
CA LYS A 96 -8.29 -3.34 0.76
C LYS A 96 -9.16 -4.12 1.74
N ASP A 97 -8.60 -5.13 2.40
CA ASP A 97 -9.30 -5.95 3.37
C ASP A 97 -9.75 -5.12 4.59
N LYS A 98 -8.88 -4.22 5.08
CA LYS A 98 -9.22 -3.29 6.17
C LYS A 98 -10.32 -2.32 5.78
N ILE A 99 -10.29 -1.77 4.57
CA ILE A 99 -11.34 -0.88 4.08
C ILE A 99 -12.66 -1.62 3.99
N GLN A 100 -12.67 -2.84 3.45
CA GLN A 100 -13.89 -3.65 3.37
C GLN A 100 -14.47 -3.98 4.74
N ALA A 101 -13.62 -4.38 5.69
CA ALA A 101 -14.04 -4.62 7.06
C ALA A 101 -14.61 -3.35 7.71
N TYR A 102 -13.95 -2.21 7.54
CA TYR A 102 -14.42 -0.93 8.08
C TYR A 102 -15.78 -0.50 7.51
N VAL A 103 -15.99 -0.66 6.20
CA VAL A 103 -17.27 -0.34 5.56
C VAL A 103 -18.38 -1.24 6.08
N ALA A 104 -18.15 -2.55 6.17
CA ALA A 104 -19.13 -3.50 6.70
C ALA A 104 -19.48 -3.21 8.18
N ASP A 105 -18.48 -2.90 9.01
CA ASP A 105 -18.70 -2.51 10.39
C ASP A 105 -19.44 -1.17 10.51
N PHE A 106 -19.11 -0.20 9.66
CA PHE A 106 -19.80 1.09 9.61
C PHE A 106 -21.28 0.91 9.27
N GLU A 107 -21.61 0.13 8.24
CA GLU A 107 -23.00 -0.17 7.85
C GLU A 107 -23.75 -0.84 9.01
N ARG A 108 -23.16 -1.87 9.63
CA ARG A 108 -23.76 -2.57 10.76
C ARG A 108 -24.01 -1.65 11.96
N VAL A 109 -23.04 -0.79 12.28
CA VAL A 109 -23.16 0.18 13.38
C VAL A 109 -24.22 1.22 13.05
N SER A 110 -24.21 1.79 11.85
CA SER A 110 -25.16 2.78 11.37
C SER A 110 -26.60 2.28 11.43
N GLU A 111 -26.87 1.06 10.93
CA GLU A 111 -28.20 0.45 11.02
C GLU A 111 -28.66 0.25 12.47
N SER A 112 -27.73 -0.15 13.35
CA SER A 112 -28.04 -0.35 14.76
C SER A 112 -28.28 0.98 15.49
N GLU A 113 -27.52 2.02 15.15
CA GLU A 113 -27.67 3.38 15.69
C GLU A 113 -29.00 3.96 15.26
N GLU A 114 -29.38 3.87 13.98
CA GLU A 114 -30.66 4.36 13.47
C GLU A 114 -31.84 3.67 14.17
N LYS A 115 -31.81 2.34 14.32
CA LYS A 115 -32.83 1.59 15.05
C LYS A 115 -32.93 2.02 16.52
N ASN A 116 -31.80 2.32 17.16
CA ASN A 116 -31.76 2.77 18.54
C ASN A 116 -32.27 4.21 18.68
N LEU A 117 -31.88 5.12 17.77
CA LEU A 117 -32.34 6.51 17.76
C LEU A 117 -33.85 6.59 17.53
N LYS A 118 -34.41 5.81 16.60
CA LYS A 118 -35.89 5.72 16.42
C LYS A 118 -36.63 5.23 17.66
N LYS A 119 -36.05 4.30 18.42
CA LYS A 119 -36.64 3.85 19.70
C LYS A 119 -36.56 4.92 20.78
N LEU A 120 -35.45 5.64 20.84
CA LEU A 120 -35.26 6.75 21.78
C LEU A 120 -36.22 7.90 21.44
N SER A 121 -36.38 8.25 20.16
CA SER A 121 -37.31 9.30 19.74
C SER A 121 -38.76 8.92 20.07
N ALA A 122 -39.16 7.66 19.85
CA ALA A 122 -40.46 7.17 20.30
C ALA A 122 -40.63 7.26 21.83
N THR A 123 -39.55 7.08 22.61
CA THR A 123 -39.57 7.27 24.06
C THR A 123 -39.83 8.74 24.42
N PHE A 124 -39.22 9.69 23.70
CA PHE A 124 -39.43 11.13 23.92
C PHE A 124 -40.88 11.54 23.65
N VAL A 125 -41.52 10.98 22.62
CA VAL A 125 -42.94 11.23 22.31
C VAL A 125 -43.88 10.57 23.33
N ASN A 126 -43.52 9.38 23.81
CA ASN A 126 -44.31 8.66 24.81
C ASN A 126 -44.20 9.27 26.22
N LEU A 127 -43.14 10.03 26.48
CA LEU A 127 -43.01 10.85 27.68
C LEU A 127 -43.90 12.09 27.57
N SER A 128 -44.21 12.71 28.72
CA SER A 128 -44.82 14.04 28.70
C SER A 128 -43.81 15.06 28.13
N PRO A 129 -44.28 16.15 27.50
CA PRO A 129 -43.41 17.22 27.02
C PRO A 129 -42.42 17.72 28.09
N ALA A 130 -42.90 17.89 29.34
CA ALA A 130 -42.04 18.28 30.47
C ALA A 130 -40.94 17.24 30.77
N GLY A 131 -41.25 15.95 30.69
CA GLY A 131 -40.25 14.89 30.87
C GLY A 131 -39.22 14.86 29.74
N ALA A 132 -39.62 15.14 28.50
CA ALA A 132 -38.69 15.27 27.38
C ALA A 132 -37.76 16.49 27.54
N VAL A 133 -38.28 17.63 28.04
CA VAL A 133 -37.47 18.81 28.36
C VAL A 133 -36.41 18.50 29.42
N GLU A 134 -36.77 17.81 30.50
CA GLU A 134 -35.83 17.42 31.56
C GLU A 134 -34.69 16.55 31.01
N LEU A 135 -35.01 15.58 30.15
CA LEU A 135 -34.01 14.74 29.49
C LEU A 135 -33.08 15.57 28.60
N ILE A 136 -33.60 16.51 27.81
CA ILE A 136 -32.77 17.38 26.95
C ILE A 136 -31.81 18.22 27.80
N LYS A 137 -32.30 18.83 28.88
CA LYS A 137 -31.46 19.56 29.84
C LYS A 137 -30.39 18.66 30.48
N GLN A 138 -30.72 17.39 30.75
CA GLN A 138 -29.74 16.43 31.23
C GLN A 138 -28.66 16.11 30.18
N TYR A 139 -29.04 15.92 28.91
CA TYR A 139 -28.08 15.71 27.82
C TYR A 139 -27.15 16.92 27.65
N ASP A 140 -27.66 18.13 27.82
CA ASP A 140 -26.83 19.35 27.77
C ASP A 140 -25.83 19.40 28.94
N LYS A 141 -26.30 19.15 30.17
CA LYS A 141 -25.44 19.05 31.37
C LYS A 141 -24.33 18.01 31.23
N ASP A 142 -24.63 16.87 30.60
CA ASP A 142 -23.67 15.79 30.33
C ASP A 142 -22.75 16.06 29.14
N LYS A 143 -22.83 17.25 28.50
CA LYS A 143 -22.09 17.62 27.28
C LYS A 143 -22.36 16.67 26.11
N LYS A 144 -23.57 16.15 26.02
CA LYS A 144 -24.05 15.20 24.99
C LYS A 144 -25.21 15.78 24.19
N LEU A 145 -25.26 17.11 24.03
CA LEU A 145 -26.31 17.79 23.28
C LEU A 145 -26.46 17.23 21.85
N ASP A 146 -25.37 16.81 21.21
CA ASP A 146 -25.41 16.18 19.88
C ASP A 146 -26.24 14.89 19.84
N GLN A 147 -26.28 14.12 20.94
CA GLN A 147 -27.13 12.94 21.03
C GLN A 147 -28.60 13.31 21.12
N ALA A 148 -28.94 14.37 21.87
CA ALA A 148 -30.31 14.89 21.93
C ALA A 148 -30.76 15.39 20.55
N VAL A 149 -29.91 16.15 19.85
CA VAL A 149 -30.19 16.63 18.48
C VAL A 149 -30.45 15.45 17.53
N LYS A 150 -29.59 14.41 17.55
CA LYS A 150 -29.79 13.19 16.74
C LYS A 150 -31.10 12.46 17.05
N ILE A 151 -31.56 12.47 18.30
CA ILE A 151 -32.84 11.87 18.68
C ILE A 151 -34.01 12.72 18.14
N LEU A 152 -33.92 14.04 18.30
CA LEU A 152 -34.94 15.00 17.84
C LEU A 152 -35.07 15.01 16.31
N GLU A 153 -34.01 14.70 15.57
CA GLU A 153 -34.05 14.54 14.10
C GLU A 153 -35.09 13.51 13.64
N PHE A 154 -35.34 12.45 14.42
CA PHE A 154 -36.34 11.44 14.09
C PHE A 154 -37.78 11.82 14.48
N LEU A 155 -37.99 13.00 15.06
CA LEU A 155 -39.31 13.53 15.43
C LEU A 155 -39.86 14.44 14.34
N LYS A 156 -41.20 14.54 14.28
CA LYS A 156 -41.85 15.50 13.39
C LYS A 156 -41.68 16.93 13.93
N PRO A 157 -41.68 17.96 13.06
CA PRO A 157 -41.62 19.35 13.48
C PRO A 157 -42.68 19.73 14.53
N ASP A 158 -43.90 19.19 14.39
CA ASP A 158 -44.99 19.44 15.35
C ASP A 158 -44.72 18.85 16.74
N GLU A 159 -44.07 17.68 16.81
CA GLU A 159 -43.70 17.02 18.07
C GLU A 159 -42.57 17.78 18.78
N ILE A 160 -41.61 18.29 18.00
CA ILE A 160 -40.50 19.12 18.49
C ILE A 160 -41.03 20.45 19.02
N ALA A 161 -41.98 21.08 18.31
CA ALA A 161 -42.56 22.35 18.71
C ALA A 161 -43.22 22.27 20.10
N VAL A 162 -43.96 21.19 20.39
CA VAL A 162 -44.58 20.98 21.71
C VAL A 162 -43.54 20.89 22.83
N ILE A 163 -42.39 20.26 22.57
CA ILE A 163 -41.29 20.16 23.55
C ILE A 163 -40.62 21.52 23.76
N PHE A 164 -40.38 22.28 22.69
CA PHE A 164 -39.78 23.61 22.78
C PHE A 164 -40.71 24.63 23.44
N ASP A 165 -42.01 24.58 23.14
CA ASP A 165 -43.02 25.41 23.81
C ASP A 165 -43.05 25.13 25.31
N GLU A 166 -42.92 23.86 25.73
CA GLU A 166 -42.81 23.51 27.14
C GLU A 166 -41.51 24.03 27.75
N MET A 167 -40.39 23.90 27.05
CA MET A 167 -39.07 24.39 27.49
C MET A 167 -39.06 25.91 27.71
N MET A 168 -39.79 26.65 26.85
CA MET A 168 -39.89 28.12 26.91
C MET A 168 -40.83 28.62 28.02
N LYS A 169 -41.61 27.76 28.67
CA LYS A 169 -42.48 28.17 29.80
C LYS A 169 -41.72 28.45 31.09
N GLU A 170 -40.50 27.93 31.23
CA GLU A 170 -39.69 28.11 32.44
C GLU A 170 -39.10 29.53 32.57
N ASP A 171 -39.22 30.37 31.53
CA ASP A 171 -38.79 31.78 31.48
C ASP A 171 -37.34 31.99 31.98
N ASP A 172 -36.45 31.05 31.64
CA ASP A 172 -35.03 31.11 31.95
C ASP A 172 -34.17 31.29 30.68
N ASP A 173 -33.10 32.10 30.81
CA ASP A 173 -32.18 32.42 29.71
C ASP A 173 -31.49 31.14 29.17
N GLU A 174 -31.18 30.17 30.03
CA GLU A 174 -30.50 28.92 29.66
C GLU A 174 -31.37 28.06 28.72
N SER A 175 -32.65 27.87 29.05
CA SER A 175 -33.62 27.17 28.19
C SER A 175 -33.79 27.87 26.84
N THR A 176 -33.78 29.20 26.83
CA THR A 176 -33.91 29.98 25.60
C THR A 176 -32.70 29.76 24.68
N GLU A 177 -31.48 29.86 25.22
CA GLU A 177 -30.25 29.58 24.49
C GLU A 177 -30.18 28.11 24.00
N LEU A 178 -30.66 27.17 24.81
CA LEU A 178 -30.67 25.75 24.47
C LEU A 178 -31.57 25.45 23.27
N VAL A 179 -32.80 25.96 23.26
CA VAL A 179 -33.70 25.80 22.10
C VAL A 179 -33.12 26.43 20.84
N GLN A 180 -32.53 27.63 20.93
CA GLN A 180 -31.88 28.27 19.79
C GLN A 180 -30.74 27.41 19.24
N THR A 181 -29.89 26.88 20.13
CA THR A 181 -28.76 26.03 19.79
C THR A 181 -29.22 24.73 19.11
N ILE A 182 -30.23 24.07 19.67
CA ILE A 182 -30.79 22.84 19.10
C ILE A 182 -31.42 23.13 17.73
N THR A 183 -32.17 24.22 17.59
CA THR A 183 -32.83 24.61 16.34
C THR A 183 -31.83 24.86 15.22
N GLU A 184 -30.73 25.58 15.50
CA GLU A 184 -29.69 25.82 14.50
C GLU A 184 -28.98 24.51 14.10
N ARG A 185 -28.72 23.62 15.07
CA ARG A 185 -28.11 22.31 14.76
C ARG A 185 -29.03 21.42 13.94
N LEU A 186 -30.32 21.37 14.26
CA LEU A 186 -31.31 20.65 13.46
C LEU A 186 -31.39 21.22 12.04
N ARG A 187 -31.34 22.55 11.89
CA ARG A 187 -31.31 23.20 10.57
C ARG A 187 -30.09 22.81 9.74
N VAL A 188 -28.91 22.71 10.36
CA VAL A 188 -27.69 22.29 9.66
C VAL A 188 -27.81 20.85 9.15
N ILE A 189 -28.40 19.96 9.94
CA ILE A 189 -28.61 18.56 9.55
C ILE A 189 -29.60 18.44 8.38
N HIS A 190 -30.68 19.23 8.39
CA HIS A 190 -31.71 19.21 7.33
C HIS A 190 -31.33 20.00 6.08
N ARG A 191 -30.22 20.77 6.09
CA ARG A 191 -29.70 21.39 4.86
C ARG A 191 -29.11 20.27 3.99
N GLU A 192 -29.81 19.91 2.93
CA GLU A 192 -29.21 19.14 1.84
C GLU A 192 -27.89 19.81 1.41
N PRO A 193 -26.81 19.03 1.17
CA PRO A 193 -25.61 19.60 0.58
C PRO A 193 -26.04 20.17 -0.78
N VAL A 194 -25.93 21.49 -0.94
CA VAL A 194 -26.06 22.14 -2.24
C VAL A 194 -25.04 21.44 -3.13
N ALA A 195 -25.51 20.64 -4.08
CA ALA A 195 -24.66 20.01 -5.07
C ALA A 195 -23.94 21.13 -5.82
N GLU A 196 -22.68 21.37 -5.46
CA GLU A 196 -21.79 22.21 -6.25
C GLU A 196 -21.58 21.49 -7.60
N ASN A 197 -22.20 22.04 -8.65
CA ASN A 197 -21.94 21.71 -10.04
C ASN A 197 -20.57 22.22 -10.49
#